data_AF-A0A519M206-F1
#
_entry.id   AF-A0A519M206-F1
#
_cell.length_a   1.000
_cell.length_b   1.000
_cell.length_c   1.000
_cell.angle_alpha   90.00
_cell.angle_beta   90.00
_cell.angle_gamma   90.00
#
_symmetry.space_group_name_H-M   'P 1'
#
loop_
_entity.id
_entity.type
_entity.pdbx_description
1 polymer ?
#
loop_
_entity_poly.entity_id
_entity_poly.type
_entity_poly.pdbx_seq_one_letter_code
_entity_poly.pdbx_strand_id
1 'polypeptide(L)'
;SPLAQHLPQFKRWYSQAGTPRVRATGRYDAATRCYALTLAQSCDPTPGQSEKLPFVIPVELGLIDAATGAALHLHLSGEGAATDAADTAVPTSRVVVLTEASQTLTFTNVDAEPVPSVLRGFSAPVVLDIEYTDAQLLALLANDTDAFNRWEAGQRLALRFACAAINTIAGSAQPTSGSGPSDSQILPAEFVDAMRAVLRNPLLDAAFKELVLTLPSETYIAEQLAVVDPQRIHAVREAMREQLAVSLQADWETVWEHNQDTGGYSPDPVSSGRRALSGLALHMLCIAAQKTGDAVWPGKALQRFKVASNMTDRFNALTALVASGSELAAPALARFHAIFKDEPLVIDKWFALQAGAPDRGGNVLPAVRQLMQHPDFSLKNPNRARSVIFSYCSANPGAFHRADAAGYVFWSDRVIELDAINPQVAARLARALDRWKKLAEPWRTAAREAIARVAAKPDLSNDVREVVTRALAD
;
A
#
# COMPACT_ATOMS: atom_id res chain seq x y z
N SER A 1 -24.56 23.77 6.59
CA SER A 1 -24.11 22.43 6.15
C SER A 1 -25.15 21.40 6.56
N PRO A 2 -25.55 20.47 5.69
CA PRO A 2 -26.48 19.36 6.02
C PRO A 2 -26.04 18.57 7.27
N LEU A 3 -24.73 18.43 7.51
CA LEU A 3 -24.21 17.79 8.73
C LEU A 3 -24.62 18.51 10.03
N ALA A 4 -24.70 19.85 10.00
CA ALA A 4 -25.06 20.65 11.18
C ALA A 4 -26.51 20.42 11.65
N GLN A 5 -27.37 19.92 10.76
CA GLN A 5 -28.76 19.58 11.08
C GLN A 5 -28.87 18.25 11.85
N HIS A 6 -27.82 17.43 11.83
CA HIS A 6 -27.79 16.09 12.45
C HIS A 6 -26.77 15.96 13.59
N LEU A 7 -26.38 17.07 14.23
CA LEU A 7 -25.39 17.08 15.32
C LEU A 7 -25.70 16.11 16.48
N PRO A 8 -26.95 15.97 16.97
CA PRO A 8 -27.25 14.99 18.01
C PRO A 8 -26.92 13.55 17.60
N GLN A 9 -27.21 13.18 16.35
CA GLN A 9 -26.89 11.86 15.81
C GLN A 9 -25.40 11.70 15.49
N PHE A 10 -24.74 12.77 15.04
CA PHE A 10 -23.30 12.76 14.72
C PHE A 10 -22.44 12.37 15.93
N LYS A 11 -22.89 12.66 17.17
CA LYS A 11 -22.21 12.24 18.41
C LYS A 11 -22.00 10.72 18.51
N ARG A 12 -22.70 9.89 17.72
CA ARG A 12 -22.47 8.44 17.61
C ARG A 12 -21.04 8.11 17.15
N TRP A 13 -20.38 8.97 16.39
CA TRP A 13 -18.95 8.80 16.05
C TRP A 13 -18.03 8.83 17.27
N TYR A 14 -18.43 9.48 18.37
CA TYR A 14 -17.65 9.55 19.61
C TYR A 14 -18.04 8.46 20.61
N SER A 15 -19.27 7.93 20.53
CA SER A 15 -19.80 6.97 21.50
C SER A 15 -19.85 5.52 21.00
N GLN A 16 -19.84 5.28 19.69
CA GLN A 16 -19.87 3.94 19.11
C GLN A 16 -18.50 3.58 18.52
N ALA A 17 -17.91 2.51 19.02
CA ALA A 17 -16.68 1.94 18.47
C ALA A 17 -16.97 1.12 17.20
N GLY A 18 -15.92 0.76 16.46
CA GLY A 18 -16.00 -0.02 15.23
C GLY A 18 -16.02 0.84 13.98
N THR A 19 -15.66 0.22 12.86
CA THR A 19 -15.62 0.89 11.55
C THR A 19 -16.92 0.58 10.81
N PRO A 20 -17.77 1.59 10.50
CA PRO A 20 -19.00 1.34 9.75
C PRO A 20 -18.72 0.81 8.36
N ARG A 21 -19.63 0.00 7.83
CA ARG A 21 -19.65 -0.46 6.44
C ARG A 21 -20.76 0.26 5.70
N VAL A 22 -20.46 0.82 4.53
CA VAL A 22 -21.44 1.41 3.62
C VAL A 22 -21.48 0.55 2.37
N ARG A 23 -22.61 -0.12 2.11
CA ARG A 23 -22.87 -0.83 0.87
C ARG A 23 -23.49 0.10 -0.15
N ALA A 24 -22.96 0.14 -1.36
CA ALA A 24 -23.49 0.89 -2.48
C ALA A 24 -23.90 -0.05 -3.62
N THR A 25 -25.15 0.05 -4.06
CA THR A 25 -25.71 -0.79 -5.14
C THR A 25 -26.38 0.10 -6.18
N GLY A 26 -25.98 -0.09 -7.45
CA GLY A 26 -26.46 0.70 -8.59
C GLY A 26 -27.43 -0.10 -9.45
N ARG A 27 -28.44 0.58 -9.99
CA ARG A 27 -29.31 0.03 -11.03
C ARG A 27 -29.61 1.10 -12.08
N TYR A 28 -29.22 0.83 -13.32
CA TYR A 28 -29.55 1.67 -14.46
C TYR A 28 -30.84 1.20 -15.16
N ASP A 29 -31.69 2.15 -15.54
CA ASP A 29 -32.86 1.94 -16.38
C ASP A 29 -32.73 2.81 -17.64
N ALA A 30 -32.41 2.15 -18.76
CA ALA A 30 -32.24 2.80 -20.06
C ALA A 30 -33.55 3.37 -20.61
N ALA A 31 -34.71 2.79 -20.28
CA ALA A 31 -36.00 3.27 -20.79
C ALA A 31 -36.39 4.62 -20.18
N THR A 32 -36.03 4.82 -18.91
CA THR A 32 -36.31 6.07 -18.18
C THR A 32 -35.10 7.00 -18.08
N ARG A 33 -33.92 6.59 -18.56
CA ARG A 33 -32.64 7.31 -18.46
C ARG A 33 -32.33 7.68 -17.00
N CYS A 34 -32.55 6.73 -16.11
CA CYS A 34 -32.40 6.89 -14.66
C CYS A 34 -31.38 5.92 -14.08
N TYR A 35 -30.56 6.40 -13.15
CA TYR A 35 -29.65 5.57 -12.36
C TYR A 35 -30.01 5.68 -10.87
N ALA A 36 -30.43 4.57 -10.27
CA ALA A 36 -30.72 4.48 -8.85
C ALA A 36 -29.50 3.94 -8.09
N LEU A 37 -28.98 4.71 -7.14
CA LEU A 37 -27.90 4.32 -6.23
C LEU A 37 -28.46 4.16 -4.81
N THR A 38 -28.52 2.93 -4.31
CA THR A 38 -28.90 2.63 -2.94
C THR A 38 -27.66 2.51 -2.06
N LEU A 39 -27.60 3.32 -1.01
CA LEU A 39 -26.58 3.32 0.03
C LEU A 39 -27.17 2.73 1.31
N ALA A 40 -26.53 1.71 1.88
CA ALA A 40 -26.93 1.09 3.13
C ALA A 40 -25.76 1.06 4.13
N GLN A 41 -26.00 1.39 5.39
CA GLN A 41 -24.97 1.38 6.43
C GLN A 41 -25.21 0.33 7.51
N SER A 42 -24.11 -0.23 8.02
CA SER A 42 -24.09 -1.14 9.15
C SER A 42 -22.79 -0.97 9.93
N CYS A 43 -22.70 -1.53 11.14
CA CYS A 43 -21.46 -1.61 11.90
C CYS A 43 -21.48 -2.89 12.72
N ASP A 44 -20.38 -3.65 12.71
CA ASP A 44 -20.28 -4.92 13.42
C ASP A 44 -20.22 -4.68 14.95
N PRO A 45 -20.78 -5.56 15.79
CA PRO A 45 -20.65 -5.49 17.24
C PRO A 45 -19.19 -5.40 17.71
N THR A 46 -18.92 -4.66 18.78
CA THR A 46 -17.58 -4.58 19.40
C THR A 46 -17.66 -4.99 20.87
N PRO A 47 -16.54 -5.36 21.52
CA PRO A 47 -16.53 -5.67 22.96
C PRO A 47 -17.21 -4.55 23.77
N GLY A 48 -18.19 -4.91 24.60
CA GLY A 48 -18.98 -3.96 25.40
C GLY A 48 -20.05 -3.16 24.63
N GLN A 49 -20.23 -3.36 23.32
CA GLN A 49 -21.25 -2.69 22.49
C GLN A 49 -21.84 -3.65 21.45
N SER A 50 -22.84 -4.43 21.86
CA SER A 50 -23.52 -5.41 21.01
C SER A 50 -24.45 -4.79 19.97
N GLU A 51 -25.07 -3.66 20.30
CA GLU A 51 -25.98 -2.93 19.41
C GLU A 51 -25.26 -1.73 18.78
N LYS A 52 -25.54 -1.48 17.49
CA LYS A 52 -24.99 -0.36 16.72
C LYS A 52 -26.11 0.41 16.04
N LEU A 53 -26.18 1.72 16.28
CA LEU A 53 -27.16 2.60 15.64
C LEU A 53 -26.55 3.25 14.37
N PRO A 54 -27.37 3.63 13.38
CA PRO A 54 -26.91 4.34 12.18
C PRO A 54 -26.11 5.61 12.49
N PHE A 55 -24.99 5.78 11.81
CA PHE A 55 -24.15 6.98 11.89
C PHE A 55 -24.71 8.09 10.99
N VAL A 56 -24.14 9.29 11.13
CA VAL A 56 -24.28 10.38 10.15
C VAL A 56 -23.05 10.31 9.26
N ILE A 57 -23.21 9.79 8.04
CA ILE A 57 -22.10 9.51 7.13
C ILE A 57 -22.18 10.47 5.93
N PRO A 58 -21.29 11.48 5.81
CA PRO A 58 -21.16 12.24 4.58
C PRO A 58 -20.53 11.36 3.49
N VAL A 59 -21.27 11.12 2.43
CA VAL A 59 -20.84 10.37 1.25
C VAL A 59 -20.72 11.34 0.09
N GLU A 60 -19.49 11.74 -0.24
CA GLU A 60 -19.23 12.47 -1.47
C GLU A 60 -19.21 11.50 -2.65
N LEU A 61 -19.92 11.83 -3.73
CA LEU A 61 -20.07 10.97 -4.89
C LEU A 61 -20.10 11.74 -6.21
N GLY A 62 -19.70 11.06 -7.28
CA GLY A 62 -19.87 11.44 -8.68
C GLY A 62 -20.31 10.25 -9.52
N LEU A 63 -20.69 10.52 -10.77
CA LEU A 63 -20.99 9.50 -11.79
C LEU A 63 -20.08 9.75 -12.98
N ILE A 64 -19.43 8.69 -13.48
CA ILE A 64 -18.54 8.75 -14.63
C ILE A 64 -19.18 7.98 -15.79
N ASP A 65 -19.18 8.55 -16.98
CA ASP A 65 -19.55 7.84 -18.20
C ASP A 65 -18.45 6.83 -18.55
N ALA A 66 -18.78 5.54 -18.59
CA ALA A 66 -17.80 4.48 -18.82
C ALA A 66 -17.14 4.54 -20.22
N ALA A 67 -17.85 5.06 -21.22
CA ALA A 67 -17.40 5.07 -22.61
C ALA A 67 -16.54 6.30 -22.94
N THR A 68 -16.94 7.47 -22.45
CA THR A 68 -16.27 8.75 -22.72
C THR A 68 -15.32 9.18 -21.62
N GLY A 69 -15.48 8.64 -20.40
CA GLY A 69 -14.75 9.08 -19.22
C GLY A 69 -15.23 10.41 -18.64
N ALA A 70 -16.27 11.02 -19.20
CA ALA A 70 -16.77 12.30 -18.73
C ALA A 70 -17.47 12.17 -17.36
N ALA A 71 -17.23 13.15 -16.48
CA ALA A 71 -18.02 13.27 -15.25
C ALA A 71 -19.42 13.78 -15.60
N LEU A 72 -20.45 13.06 -15.16
CA LEU A 72 -21.85 13.37 -15.44
C LEU A 72 -22.40 14.39 -14.46
N HIS A 73 -23.29 15.26 -14.95
CA HIS A 73 -24.06 16.18 -14.11
C HIS A 73 -25.04 15.41 -13.23
N LEU A 74 -25.04 15.71 -11.93
CA LEU A 74 -25.80 14.95 -10.94
C LEU A 74 -27.21 15.53 -10.73
N HIS A 75 -28.14 15.22 -11.63
CA HIS A 75 -29.56 15.61 -11.50
C HIS A 75 -30.31 14.63 -10.60
N LEU A 76 -30.66 15.02 -9.37
CA LEU A 76 -31.45 14.15 -8.49
C LEU A 76 -32.95 14.30 -8.74
N SER A 77 -33.65 13.17 -8.81
CA SER A 77 -35.12 13.16 -8.83
C SER A 77 -35.69 13.89 -7.62
N GLY A 78 -36.60 14.84 -7.86
CA GLY A 78 -37.26 15.62 -6.81
C GLY A 78 -36.57 16.94 -6.46
N GLU A 79 -35.35 17.17 -6.93
CA GLU A 79 -34.77 18.51 -7.00
C GLU A 79 -35.37 19.16 -8.25
N GLY A 80 -36.17 20.23 -8.08
CA GLY A 80 -36.75 20.93 -9.22
C GLY A 80 -35.66 21.30 -10.22
N ALA A 81 -35.89 21.07 -11.51
CA ALA A 81 -35.02 21.58 -12.57
C ALA A 81 -34.76 23.04 -12.25
N ALA A 82 -33.50 23.41 -11.95
CA ALA A 82 -33.15 24.73 -11.42
C ALA A 82 -33.91 25.81 -12.19
N THR A 83 -34.96 26.32 -11.56
CA THR A 83 -35.83 27.34 -12.14
C THR A 83 -35.06 28.64 -12.08
N ASP A 84 -34.60 29.12 -13.24
CA ASP A 84 -34.35 30.52 -13.57
C ASP A 84 -33.62 31.39 -12.53
N ALA A 85 -32.74 30.80 -11.72
CA ALA A 85 -31.74 31.52 -10.95
C ALA A 85 -30.40 31.37 -11.65
N ALA A 86 -29.94 32.47 -12.24
CA ALA A 86 -28.68 32.58 -12.97
C ALA A 86 -27.50 31.86 -12.27
N ASP A 87 -26.71 31.17 -13.09
CA ASP A 87 -25.28 30.90 -12.88
C ASP A 87 -24.79 29.77 -11.95
N THR A 88 -25.62 28.79 -11.57
CA THR A 88 -25.10 27.57 -10.92
C THR A 88 -25.14 26.37 -11.85
N ALA A 89 -23.99 26.06 -12.47
CA ALA A 89 -23.79 24.82 -13.21
C ALA A 89 -24.12 23.61 -12.33
N VAL A 90 -24.86 22.64 -12.87
CA VAL A 90 -25.18 21.40 -12.15
C VAL A 90 -23.86 20.69 -11.80
N PRO A 91 -23.62 20.34 -10.53
CA PRO A 91 -22.33 19.82 -10.13
C PRO A 91 -22.13 18.38 -10.61
N THR A 92 -20.88 18.01 -10.84
CA THR A 92 -20.45 16.64 -11.18
C THR A 92 -19.96 15.85 -9.96
N SER A 93 -19.92 16.50 -8.79
CA SER A 93 -19.65 15.90 -7.47
C SER A 93 -20.66 16.44 -6.47
N ARG A 94 -21.15 15.61 -5.54
CA ARG A 94 -22.04 16.06 -4.47
C ARG A 94 -21.86 15.26 -3.19
N VAL A 95 -22.10 15.91 -2.06
CA VAL A 95 -22.16 15.25 -0.76
C VAL A 95 -23.60 14.91 -0.42
N VAL A 96 -23.86 13.63 -0.15
CA VAL A 96 -25.13 13.13 0.44
C VAL A 96 -24.86 12.70 1.88
N VAL A 97 -25.77 13.03 2.79
CA VAL A 97 -25.63 12.64 4.20
C VAL A 97 -26.53 11.44 4.49
N LEU A 98 -25.92 10.26 4.60
CA LEU A 98 -26.61 9.02 4.97
C LEU A 98 -26.80 9.00 6.49
N THR A 99 -28.04 9.21 6.94
CA THR A 99 -28.43 9.21 8.36
C THR A 99 -29.23 7.98 8.76
N GLU A 100 -29.88 7.34 7.80
CA GLU A 100 -30.70 6.15 8.00
C GLU A 100 -29.92 4.88 7.67
N ALA A 101 -30.50 3.72 7.99
CA ALA A 101 -29.90 2.43 7.67
C ALA A 101 -29.75 2.21 6.15
N SER A 102 -30.65 2.80 5.35
CA SER A 102 -30.60 2.74 3.89
C SER A 102 -31.24 3.98 3.27
N GLN A 103 -30.71 4.45 2.15
CA GLN A 103 -31.25 5.56 1.36
C GLN A 103 -31.00 5.30 -0.12
N THR A 104 -31.98 5.61 -0.97
CA THR A 104 -31.84 5.51 -2.44
C THR A 104 -31.83 6.90 -3.07
N LEU A 105 -30.85 7.11 -3.95
CA LEU A 105 -30.68 8.32 -4.75
C LEU A 105 -30.97 7.99 -6.21
N THR A 106 -31.94 8.66 -6.83
CA THR A 106 -32.27 8.44 -8.25
C THR A 106 -31.77 9.62 -9.06
N PHE A 107 -30.78 9.38 -9.91
CA PHE A 107 -30.23 10.35 -10.85
C PHE A 107 -30.96 10.25 -12.19
N THR A 108 -31.42 11.37 -12.73
CA THR A 108 -32.12 11.46 -14.02
C THR A 108 -31.20 12.01 -15.11
N ASN A 109 -31.61 11.92 -16.37
CA ASN A 109 -30.83 12.39 -17.54
C ASN A 109 -29.47 11.66 -17.67
N VAL A 110 -29.49 10.35 -17.40
CA VAL A 110 -28.32 9.48 -17.53
C VAL A 110 -28.48 8.63 -18.78
N ASP A 111 -27.71 8.95 -19.83
CA ASP A 111 -27.89 8.40 -21.19
C ASP A 111 -27.31 7.00 -21.40
N ALA A 112 -26.36 6.62 -20.57
CA ALA A 112 -25.76 5.31 -20.53
C ALA A 112 -25.47 4.92 -19.08
N GLU A 113 -25.30 3.62 -18.81
CA GLU A 113 -25.00 3.13 -17.47
C GLU A 113 -23.70 3.77 -16.94
N PRO A 114 -23.76 4.53 -15.82
CA PRO A 114 -22.60 5.21 -15.29
C PRO A 114 -21.79 4.30 -14.38
N VAL A 115 -20.52 4.63 -14.20
CA VAL A 115 -19.69 4.10 -13.11
C VAL A 115 -19.79 5.05 -11.91
N PRO A 116 -20.31 4.59 -10.76
CA PRO A 116 -20.37 5.45 -9.58
C PRO A 116 -18.97 5.63 -8.99
N SER A 117 -18.61 6.88 -8.68
CA SER A 117 -17.40 7.24 -7.94
C SER A 117 -17.85 7.67 -6.54
N VAL A 118 -17.86 6.72 -5.60
CA VAL A 118 -18.45 6.89 -4.26
C VAL A 118 -17.36 7.07 -3.21
N LEU A 119 -17.66 7.83 -2.14
CA LEU A 119 -16.73 8.13 -1.05
C LEU A 119 -15.50 8.93 -1.50
N ARG A 120 -15.71 9.85 -2.45
CA ARG A 120 -14.67 10.74 -2.98
C ARG A 120 -13.94 11.48 -1.87
N GLY A 121 -12.64 11.67 -2.04
CA GLY A 121 -11.78 12.28 -1.01
C GLY A 121 -11.78 11.54 0.34
N PHE A 122 -12.21 10.28 0.38
CA PHE A 122 -12.44 9.52 1.60
C PHE A 122 -13.37 10.26 2.58
N SER A 123 -14.51 10.75 2.08
CA SER A 123 -15.39 11.68 2.79
C SER A 123 -15.87 11.23 4.18
N ALA A 124 -15.81 9.92 4.48
CA ALA A 124 -16.04 9.37 5.82
C ALA A 124 -15.16 8.13 6.09
N PRO A 125 -14.76 7.87 7.35
CA PRO A 125 -13.93 6.72 7.72
C PRO A 125 -14.75 5.43 7.81
N VAL A 126 -15.16 4.92 6.66
CA VAL A 126 -16.00 3.72 6.52
C VAL A 126 -15.36 2.71 5.59
N VAL A 127 -15.78 1.44 5.69
CA VAL A 127 -15.50 0.43 4.67
C VAL A 127 -16.58 0.54 3.59
N LEU A 128 -16.20 0.93 2.37
CA LEU A 128 -17.10 0.95 1.23
C LEU A 128 -17.20 -0.44 0.59
N ASP A 129 -18.38 -1.03 0.61
CA ASP A 129 -18.74 -2.28 -0.06
C ASP A 129 -19.47 -1.96 -1.38
N ILE A 130 -18.77 -2.12 -2.50
CA ILE A 130 -19.32 -1.92 -3.84
C ILE A 130 -18.70 -2.93 -4.79
N GLU A 131 -19.55 -3.66 -5.49
CA GLU A 131 -19.15 -4.70 -6.44
C GLU A 131 -18.82 -4.08 -7.80
N TYR A 132 -17.67 -3.40 -7.89
CA TYR A 132 -17.17 -2.95 -9.20
C TYR A 132 -16.71 -4.13 -10.05
N THR A 133 -17.03 -4.10 -11.34
CA THR A 133 -16.33 -4.90 -12.35
C THR A 133 -14.94 -4.36 -12.61
N ASP A 134 -14.04 -5.18 -13.18
CA ASP A 134 -12.70 -4.71 -13.53
C ASP A 134 -12.74 -3.60 -14.60
N ALA A 135 -13.68 -3.69 -15.55
CA ALA A 135 -13.90 -2.64 -16.56
C ALA A 135 -14.32 -1.30 -15.92
N GLN A 136 -15.17 -1.33 -14.90
CA GLN A 136 -15.55 -0.13 -14.14
C GLN A 136 -14.36 0.47 -13.39
N LEU A 137 -13.54 -0.36 -12.73
CA LEU A 137 -12.33 0.12 -12.05
C LEU A 137 -11.30 0.70 -13.05
N LEU A 138 -11.15 0.10 -14.23
CA LEU A 138 -10.29 0.63 -15.29
C LEU A 138 -10.80 1.99 -15.78
N ALA A 139 -12.12 2.14 -15.94
CA ALA A 139 -12.73 3.42 -16.32
C ALA A 139 -12.48 4.50 -15.25
N LEU A 140 -12.59 4.16 -13.96
CA LEU A 140 -12.28 5.10 -12.86
C LEU A 140 -10.78 5.46 -12.83
N LEU A 141 -9.88 4.47 -12.95
CA LEU A 141 -8.44 4.71 -13.01
C LEU A 141 -8.03 5.61 -14.18
N ALA A 142 -8.70 5.47 -15.33
CA ALA A 142 -8.42 6.25 -16.52
C ALA A 142 -8.98 7.68 -16.43
N ASN A 143 -10.18 7.85 -15.86
CA ASN A 143 -10.99 9.04 -16.12
C ASN A 143 -11.58 9.74 -14.88
N ASP A 144 -11.56 9.12 -13.70
CA ASP A 144 -12.19 9.73 -12.53
C ASP A 144 -11.54 11.09 -12.22
N THR A 145 -12.40 12.08 -11.96
CA THR A 145 -12.03 13.44 -11.63
C THR A 145 -11.61 13.59 -10.17
N ASP A 146 -12.01 12.64 -9.30
CA ASP A 146 -11.50 12.55 -7.94
C ASP A 146 -10.18 11.79 -7.90
N ALA A 147 -9.10 12.48 -7.52
CA ALA A 147 -7.76 11.88 -7.49
C ALA A 147 -7.69 10.68 -6.52
N PHE A 148 -8.38 10.75 -5.37
CA PHE A 148 -8.38 9.65 -4.41
C PHE A 148 -9.03 8.38 -5.01
N ASN A 149 -10.23 8.48 -5.57
CA ASN A 149 -10.92 7.33 -6.17
C ASN A 149 -10.20 6.82 -7.43
N ARG A 150 -9.57 7.71 -8.21
CA ARG A 150 -8.72 7.32 -9.34
C ARG A 150 -7.53 6.45 -8.87
N TRP A 151 -6.86 6.86 -7.81
CA TRP A 151 -5.80 6.07 -7.17
C TRP A 151 -6.36 4.77 -6.58
N GLU A 152 -7.46 4.84 -5.82
CA GLU A 152 -8.06 3.68 -5.16
C GLU A 152 -8.48 2.60 -6.17
N ALA A 153 -9.00 3.00 -7.34
CA ALA A 153 -9.35 2.08 -8.41
C ALA A 153 -8.14 1.26 -8.90
N GLY A 154 -6.98 1.91 -9.07
CA GLY A 154 -5.72 1.24 -9.38
C GLY A 154 -5.28 0.26 -8.28
N GLN A 155 -5.38 0.67 -7.01
CA GLN A 155 -5.03 -0.18 -5.88
C GLN A 155 -5.94 -1.40 -5.76
N ARG A 156 -7.26 -1.23 -5.96
CA ARG A 156 -8.24 -2.32 -5.94
C ARG A 156 -7.99 -3.33 -7.05
N LEU A 157 -7.70 -2.87 -8.27
CA LEU A 157 -7.33 -3.75 -9.40
C LEU A 157 -6.03 -4.52 -9.11
N ALA A 158 -4.96 -3.82 -8.73
CA ALA A 158 -3.68 -4.46 -8.41
C ALA A 158 -3.83 -5.51 -7.31
N LEU A 159 -4.62 -5.21 -6.28
CA LEU A 159 -4.92 -6.13 -5.19
C LEU A 159 -5.72 -7.36 -5.66
N ARG A 160 -6.75 -7.17 -6.50
CA ARG A 160 -7.53 -8.27 -7.08
C ARG A 160 -6.64 -9.22 -7.88
N PHE A 161 -5.80 -8.68 -8.76
CA PHE A 161 -4.87 -9.50 -9.55
C PHE A 161 -3.84 -10.23 -8.68
N ALA A 162 -3.30 -9.55 -7.67
CA ALA A 162 -2.40 -10.20 -6.70
C ALA A 162 -3.10 -11.37 -5.97
N CYS A 163 -4.29 -11.15 -5.43
CA CYS A 163 -5.05 -12.18 -4.71
C CYS A 163 -5.43 -13.36 -5.63
N ALA A 164 -5.86 -13.06 -6.86
CA ALA A 164 -6.19 -14.08 -7.85
C ALA A 164 -4.97 -14.96 -8.20
N ALA A 165 -3.80 -14.35 -8.42
CA ALA A 165 -2.56 -15.08 -8.67
C ALA A 165 -2.14 -15.94 -7.48
N ILE A 166 -2.19 -15.39 -6.25
CA ILE A 166 -1.87 -16.11 -5.01
C ILE A 166 -2.77 -17.33 -4.83
N ASN A 167 -4.08 -17.19 -5.08
CA ASN A 167 -5.04 -18.27 -4.95
C ASN A 167 -4.90 -19.33 -6.06
N THR A 168 -4.60 -18.91 -7.29
CA THR A 168 -4.36 -19.83 -8.41
C THR A 168 -3.14 -20.70 -8.15
N ILE A 169 -2.02 -20.08 -7.71
CA ILE A 169 -0.80 -20.80 -7.33
C ILE A 169 -1.07 -21.77 -6.17
N ALA A 170 -1.94 -21.40 -5.22
CA ALA A 170 -2.33 -22.28 -4.12
C ALA A 170 -3.04 -23.56 -4.58
N GLY A 171 -3.88 -23.46 -5.62
CA GLY A 171 -4.69 -24.55 -6.15
C GLY A 171 -3.91 -25.48 -7.09
N SER A 172 -2.88 -24.97 -7.76
CA SER A 172 -1.95 -25.79 -8.53
C SER A 172 -0.97 -26.49 -7.59
N ALA A 173 -1.03 -27.82 -7.48
CA ALA A 173 -0.15 -28.64 -6.63
C ALA A 173 1.33 -28.67 -7.09
N GLN A 174 1.86 -27.59 -7.65
CA GLN A 174 3.27 -27.46 -7.98
C GLN A 174 4.03 -26.82 -6.81
N PRO A 175 5.05 -27.50 -6.26
CA PRO A 175 5.93 -26.90 -5.27
C PRO A 175 6.73 -25.78 -5.96
N THR A 176 6.44 -24.52 -5.64
CA THR A 176 7.23 -23.37 -6.08
C THR A 176 8.56 -23.37 -5.34
N SER A 177 9.54 -24.07 -5.88
CA SER A 177 10.94 -23.99 -5.45
C SER A 177 11.52 -22.63 -5.85
N GLY A 178 11.34 -21.60 -5.01
CA GLY A 178 12.14 -20.35 -4.99
C GLY A 178 12.21 -19.50 -6.28
N SER A 179 11.58 -19.94 -7.35
CA SER A 179 11.45 -19.28 -8.64
C SER A 179 9.96 -18.97 -8.76
N GLY A 180 9.61 -17.69 -8.67
CA GLY A 180 8.24 -17.23 -8.89
C GLY A 180 7.76 -17.64 -10.30
N PRO A 181 6.48 -17.39 -10.63
CA PRO A 181 5.98 -17.62 -11.98
C PRO A 181 6.74 -16.70 -12.95
N SER A 182 7.86 -17.17 -13.51
CA SER A 182 8.81 -16.32 -14.24
C SER A 182 8.29 -15.88 -15.60
N ASP A 183 7.18 -16.46 -16.07
CA ASP A 183 6.58 -16.20 -17.39
C ASP A 183 5.05 -15.96 -17.36
N SER A 184 4.38 -16.04 -16.20
CA SER A 184 2.94 -15.74 -16.14
C SER A 184 2.71 -14.25 -15.97
N GLN A 185 2.07 -13.62 -16.95
CA GLN A 185 1.57 -12.25 -16.83
C GLN A 185 0.50 -12.19 -15.73
N ILE A 186 0.86 -11.67 -14.55
CA ILE A 186 -0.06 -11.50 -13.42
C ILE A 186 -0.98 -10.31 -13.67
N LEU A 187 -0.42 -9.23 -14.24
CA LEU A 187 -1.17 -8.03 -14.59
C LEU A 187 -1.73 -8.17 -16.01
N PRO A 188 -3.05 -8.03 -16.21
CA PRO A 188 -3.63 -7.97 -17.56
C PRO A 188 -3.08 -6.81 -18.38
N ALA A 189 -3.04 -6.96 -19.70
CA ALA A 189 -2.55 -5.93 -20.62
C ALA A 189 -3.29 -4.59 -20.45
N GLU A 190 -4.61 -4.65 -20.28
CA GLU A 190 -5.47 -3.47 -20.07
C GLU A 190 -5.09 -2.67 -18.82
N PHE A 191 -4.68 -3.36 -17.74
CA PHE A 191 -4.18 -2.70 -16.54
C PHE A 191 -2.83 -2.04 -16.78
N VAL A 192 -1.90 -2.73 -17.44
CA VAL A 192 -0.59 -2.17 -17.80
C VAL A 192 -0.76 -0.95 -18.72
N ASP A 193 -1.69 -1.00 -19.67
CA ASP A 193 -2.01 0.11 -20.57
C ASP A 193 -2.64 1.30 -19.82
N ALA A 194 -3.50 1.05 -18.84
CA ALA A 194 -4.03 2.11 -17.97
C ALA A 194 -2.92 2.78 -17.15
N MET A 195 -1.98 2.01 -16.60
CA MET A 195 -0.81 2.53 -15.87
C MET A 195 0.11 3.34 -16.80
N ARG A 196 0.28 2.90 -18.05
CA ARG A 196 0.97 3.66 -19.09
C ARG A 196 0.28 4.99 -19.38
N ALA A 197 -1.04 4.98 -19.51
CA ALA A 197 -1.82 6.19 -19.74
C ALA A 197 -1.64 7.20 -18.59
N VAL A 198 -1.62 6.73 -17.33
CA VAL A 198 -1.31 7.57 -16.16
C VAL A 198 0.09 8.19 -16.26
N LEU A 199 1.13 7.39 -16.55
CA LEU A 199 2.49 7.89 -16.69
C LEU A 199 2.61 8.96 -17.79
N ARG A 200 1.97 8.72 -18.93
CA ARG A 200 2.01 9.60 -20.12
C ARG A 200 1.12 10.84 -20.01
N ASN A 201 0.16 10.88 -19.08
CA ASN A 201 -0.79 11.98 -19.00
C ASN A 201 -0.10 13.28 -18.55
N PRO A 202 -0.04 14.35 -19.37
CA PRO A 202 0.64 15.59 -19.02
C PRO A 202 -0.11 16.45 -18.00
N LEU A 203 -1.39 16.17 -17.75
CA LEU A 203 -2.23 16.93 -16.82
C LEU A 203 -2.15 16.42 -15.38
N LEU A 204 -1.62 15.21 -15.19
CA LEU A 204 -1.43 14.63 -13.86
C LEU A 204 -0.12 15.09 -13.25
N ASP A 205 -0.15 15.50 -11.98
CA ASP A 205 1.07 15.87 -11.26
C ASP A 205 1.95 14.64 -10.97
N ALA A 206 3.24 14.90 -10.76
CA ALA A 206 4.22 13.83 -10.59
C ALA A 206 4.02 13.02 -9.29
N ALA A 207 3.55 13.65 -8.20
CA ALA A 207 3.30 12.93 -6.95
C ALA A 207 2.13 11.97 -7.11
N PHE A 208 1.05 12.40 -7.77
CA PHE A 208 -0.08 11.54 -8.07
C PHE A 208 0.32 10.33 -8.93
N LYS A 209 1.10 10.56 -10.01
CA LYS A 209 1.59 9.46 -10.85
C LYS A 209 2.40 8.43 -10.05
N GLU A 210 3.28 8.89 -9.16
CA GLU A 210 4.07 8.01 -8.30
C GLU A 210 3.18 7.17 -7.39
N LEU A 211 2.20 7.80 -6.71
CA LEU A 211 1.27 7.10 -5.82
C LEU A 211 0.42 6.05 -6.54
N VAL A 212 -0.08 6.35 -7.75
CA VAL A 212 -0.88 5.41 -8.55
C VAL A 212 -0.03 4.22 -9.01
N LEU A 213 1.23 4.44 -9.37
CA LEU A 213 2.11 3.40 -9.90
C LEU A 213 2.78 2.56 -8.79
N THR A 214 2.65 2.96 -7.52
CA THR A 214 3.14 2.21 -6.37
C THR A 214 2.16 1.10 -5.98
N LEU A 215 2.56 -0.14 -6.30
CA LEU A 215 1.80 -1.36 -5.99
C LEU A 215 1.51 -1.51 -4.49
N PRO A 216 0.36 -2.13 -4.12
CA PRO A 216 0.04 -2.46 -2.74
C PRO A 216 1.17 -3.19 -2.00
N SER A 217 1.33 -2.93 -0.70
CA SER A 217 2.36 -3.57 0.11
C SER A 217 2.04 -5.04 0.38
N GLU A 218 3.07 -5.86 0.66
CA GLU A 218 2.88 -7.27 1.04
C GLU A 218 2.00 -7.41 2.28
N THR A 219 2.20 -6.53 3.27
CA THR A 219 1.37 -6.49 4.48
C THR A 219 -0.09 -6.25 4.13
N TYR A 220 -0.39 -5.28 3.25
CA TYR A 220 -1.76 -4.98 2.86
C TYR A 220 -2.41 -6.13 2.09
N ILE A 221 -1.68 -6.76 1.16
CA ILE A 221 -2.14 -7.97 0.45
C ILE A 221 -2.46 -9.09 1.46
N ALA A 222 -1.59 -9.31 2.45
CA ALA A 222 -1.80 -10.30 3.50
C ALA A 222 -3.08 -10.05 4.32
N GLU A 223 -3.49 -8.80 4.52
CA GLU A 223 -4.73 -8.50 5.27
C GLU A 223 -5.99 -9.00 4.57
N GLN A 224 -5.95 -9.07 3.22
CA GLN A 224 -7.07 -9.46 2.37
C GLN A 224 -7.22 -10.97 2.22
N LEU A 225 -6.23 -11.73 2.68
CA LEU A 225 -6.22 -13.19 2.59
C LEU A 225 -6.71 -13.84 3.88
N ALA A 226 -7.49 -14.91 3.73
CA ALA A 226 -7.91 -15.75 4.85
C ALA A 226 -6.74 -16.56 5.44
N VAL A 227 -5.86 -17.05 4.56
CA VAL A 227 -4.63 -17.79 4.90
C VAL A 227 -3.46 -17.13 4.18
N VAL A 228 -2.41 -16.79 4.92
CA VAL A 228 -1.28 -15.97 4.49
C VAL A 228 -0.06 -16.87 4.26
N ASP A 229 0.33 -17.06 3.00
CA ASP A 229 1.64 -17.59 2.62
C ASP A 229 2.56 -16.40 2.28
N PRO A 230 3.49 -16.02 3.17
CA PRO A 230 4.31 -14.82 2.97
C PRO A 230 5.25 -14.93 1.77
N GLN A 231 5.78 -16.13 1.50
CA GLN A 231 6.69 -16.34 0.37
C GLN A 231 5.96 -16.20 -0.96
N ARG A 232 4.72 -16.68 -1.03
CA ARG A 232 3.88 -16.52 -2.22
C ARG A 232 3.48 -15.07 -2.46
N ILE A 233 3.13 -14.34 -1.40
CA ILE A 233 2.83 -12.90 -1.49
C ILE A 233 4.04 -12.14 -2.02
N HIS A 234 5.22 -12.41 -1.45
CA HIS A 234 6.48 -11.81 -1.89
C HIS A 234 6.72 -12.10 -3.37
N ALA A 235 6.69 -13.37 -3.78
CA ALA A 235 6.93 -13.77 -5.17
C ALA A 235 5.95 -13.12 -6.16
N VAL A 236 4.65 -13.07 -5.83
CA VAL A 236 3.63 -12.43 -6.67
C VAL A 236 3.86 -10.92 -6.79
N ARG A 237 4.15 -10.25 -5.68
CA ARG A 237 4.38 -8.80 -5.68
C ARG A 237 5.65 -8.43 -6.47
N GLU A 238 6.72 -9.19 -6.31
CA GLU A 238 7.96 -8.99 -7.06
C GLU A 238 7.76 -9.22 -8.56
N ALA A 239 6.99 -10.25 -8.93
CA ALA A 239 6.64 -10.52 -10.34
C ALA A 239 5.78 -9.41 -10.95
N MET A 240 4.78 -8.89 -10.24
CA MET A 240 3.99 -7.73 -10.70
C MET A 240 4.89 -6.49 -10.91
N ARG A 241 5.83 -6.26 -10.00
CA ARG A 241 6.77 -5.13 -10.10
C ARG A 241 7.73 -5.29 -11.28
N GLU A 242 8.27 -6.48 -11.49
CA GLU A 242 9.08 -6.81 -12.68
C GLU A 242 8.27 -6.61 -13.97
N GLN A 243 7.01 -7.08 -14.00
CA GLN A 243 6.16 -6.94 -15.17
C GLN A 243 5.91 -5.47 -15.52
N LEU A 244 5.63 -4.60 -14.55
CA LEU A 244 5.50 -3.15 -14.79
C LEU A 244 6.82 -2.51 -15.20
N ALA A 245 7.94 -2.91 -14.60
CA ALA A 245 9.25 -2.40 -14.94
C ALA A 245 9.62 -2.68 -16.41
N VAL A 246 9.40 -3.91 -16.87
CA VAL A 246 9.71 -4.33 -18.24
C VAL A 246 8.69 -3.78 -19.24
N SER A 247 7.39 -3.90 -18.96
CA SER A 247 6.33 -3.55 -19.93
C SER A 247 6.19 -2.04 -20.16
N LEU A 248 6.67 -1.23 -19.21
CA LEU A 248 6.65 0.23 -19.26
C LEU A 248 8.06 0.82 -19.34
N GLN A 249 9.08 0.02 -19.72
CA GLN A 249 10.48 0.47 -19.68
C GLN A 249 10.67 1.82 -20.37
N ALA A 250 10.29 1.95 -21.64
CA ALA A 250 10.43 3.21 -22.39
C ALA A 250 9.68 4.39 -21.76
N ASP A 251 8.54 4.12 -21.10
CA ASP A 251 7.77 5.13 -20.38
C ASP A 251 8.50 5.59 -19.13
N TRP A 252 9.13 4.67 -18.39
CA TRP A 252 9.99 4.99 -17.26
C TRP A 252 11.21 5.80 -17.66
N GLU A 253 11.85 5.49 -18.79
CA GLU A 253 13.00 6.27 -19.31
C GLU A 253 12.57 7.71 -19.57
N THR A 254 11.46 7.88 -20.30
CA THR A 254 10.87 9.20 -20.59
C THR A 254 10.56 9.96 -19.30
N VAL A 255 9.91 9.30 -18.34
CA VAL A 255 9.55 9.93 -17.05
C VAL A 255 10.78 10.33 -16.26
N TRP A 256 11.81 9.48 -16.22
CA TRP A 256 13.07 9.80 -15.55
C TRP A 256 13.73 11.03 -16.19
N GLU A 257 13.83 11.08 -17.51
CA GLU A 257 14.44 12.20 -18.25
C GLU A 257 13.75 13.53 -17.96
N HIS A 258 12.42 13.56 -17.93
CA HIS A 258 11.65 14.79 -17.66
C HIS A 258 11.67 15.23 -16.18
N ASN A 259 11.96 14.33 -15.24
CA ASN A 259 11.83 14.60 -13.80
C ASN A 259 13.14 14.58 -13.02
N GLN A 260 14.25 14.10 -13.61
CA GLN A 260 15.53 13.99 -12.90
C GLN A 260 16.16 15.34 -12.55
N ASP A 261 15.86 16.41 -13.29
CA ASP A 261 16.38 17.74 -13.01
C ASP A 261 15.31 18.63 -12.40
N THR A 262 15.42 18.87 -11.10
CA THR A 262 14.54 19.79 -10.35
C THR A 262 15.18 21.16 -10.13
N GLY A 263 16.33 21.45 -10.74
CA GLY A 263 17.11 22.66 -10.45
C GLY A 263 17.64 22.67 -9.01
N GLY A 264 17.69 23.87 -8.41
CA GLY A 264 18.04 24.02 -7.00
C GLY A 264 17.07 23.27 -6.07
N TYR A 265 17.55 22.74 -4.95
CA TYR A 265 16.70 22.01 -4.02
C TYR A 265 15.57 22.91 -3.47
N SER A 266 14.34 22.45 -3.61
CA SER A 266 13.15 23.06 -3.01
C SER A 266 12.25 21.98 -2.37
N PRO A 267 11.76 22.19 -1.13
CA PRO A 267 10.86 21.27 -0.44
C PRO A 267 9.39 21.46 -0.82
N ASP A 268 9.06 22.24 -1.86
CA ASP A 268 7.68 22.44 -2.30
C ASP A 268 7.05 21.15 -2.87
N PRO A 269 5.69 21.06 -2.92
CA PRO A 269 4.99 19.86 -3.38
C PRO A 269 5.35 19.45 -4.82
N VAL A 270 5.53 20.40 -5.74
CA VAL A 270 5.82 20.11 -7.15
C VAL A 270 7.20 19.49 -7.28
N SER A 271 8.22 20.14 -6.70
CA SER A 271 9.59 19.63 -6.71
C SER A 271 9.69 18.27 -6.00
N SER A 272 8.95 18.07 -4.91
CA SER A 272 8.92 16.81 -4.17
C SER A 272 8.28 15.69 -4.98
N GLY A 273 7.16 15.95 -5.66
CA GLY A 273 6.52 15.00 -6.56
C GLY A 273 7.42 14.58 -7.72
N ARG A 274 8.15 15.54 -8.34
CA ARG A 274 9.10 15.24 -9.42
C ARG A 274 10.25 14.33 -8.95
N ARG A 275 10.82 14.59 -7.76
CA ARG A 275 11.86 13.71 -7.16
C ARG A 275 11.31 12.32 -6.83
N ALA A 276 10.09 12.23 -6.31
CA ALA A 276 9.43 10.96 -6.00
C ALA A 276 9.25 10.13 -7.28
N LEU A 277 8.67 10.72 -8.33
CA LEU A 277 8.43 10.05 -9.61
C LEU A 277 9.74 9.67 -10.32
N SER A 278 10.75 10.55 -10.32
CA SER A 278 12.08 10.23 -10.87
C SER A 278 12.74 9.09 -10.11
N GLY A 279 12.59 9.05 -8.78
CA GLY A 279 13.06 7.95 -7.94
C GLY A 279 12.39 6.62 -8.26
N LEU A 280 11.06 6.61 -8.40
CA LEU A 280 10.30 5.43 -8.79
C LEU A 280 10.70 4.95 -10.19
N ALA A 281 10.84 5.85 -11.16
CA ALA A 281 11.29 5.52 -12.51
C ALA A 281 12.69 4.89 -12.50
N LEU A 282 13.65 5.49 -11.78
CA LEU A 282 15.00 4.95 -11.66
C LEU A 282 15.02 3.56 -11.01
N HIS A 283 14.15 3.34 -10.02
CA HIS A 283 13.97 2.04 -9.38
C HIS A 283 13.45 0.99 -10.35
N MET A 284 12.36 1.29 -11.09
CA MET A 284 11.79 0.38 -12.09
C MET A 284 12.78 0.07 -13.21
N LEU A 285 13.54 1.05 -13.68
CA LEU A 285 14.57 0.86 -14.70
C LEU A 285 15.71 -0.05 -14.23
N CYS A 286 16.11 0.05 -12.96
CA CYS A 286 17.09 -0.88 -12.39
C CYS A 286 16.54 -2.31 -12.24
N ILE A 287 15.24 -2.48 -12.01
CA ILE A 287 14.58 -3.80 -12.00
C ILE A 287 14.53 -4.37 -13.42
N ALA A 288 14.10 -3.59 -14.41
CA ALA A 288 14.07 -4.03 -15.81
C ALA A 288 15.46 -4.44 -16.31
N ALA A 289 16.49 -3.66 -15.94
CA ALA A 289 17.89 -3.95 -16.24
C ALA A 289 18.38 -5.32 -15.74
N GLN A 290 17.87 -5.82 -14.61
CA GLN A 290 18.22 -7.16 -14.11
C GLN A 290 17.71 -8.26 -15.04
N LYS A 291 16.54 -8.07 -15.65
CA LYS A 291 15.95 -9.04 -16.57
C LYS A 291 16.63 -9.01 -17.94
N THR A 292 17.01 -7.83 -18.41
CA THR A 292 17.60 -7.63 -19.75
C THR A 292 19.13 -7.74 -19.78
N GLY A 293 19.78 -7.67 -18.61
CA GLY A 293 21.24 -7.59 -18.51
C GLY A 293 21.81 -6.20 -18.84
N ASP A 294 20.97 -5.17 -18.92
CA ASP A 294 21.39 -3.80 -19.25
C ASP A 294 22.16 -3.15 -18.09
N ALA A 295 23.44 -2.87 -18.29
CA ALA A 295 24.29 -2.20 -17.29
C ALA A 295 24.09 -0.67 -17.23
N VAL A 296 23.40 -0.05 -18.20
CA VAL A 296 23.26 1.40 -18.32
C VAL A 296 22.49 1.99 -17.15
N TRP A 297 21.33 1.42 -16.80
CA TRP A 297 20.47 1.97 -15.75
C TRP A 297 21.06 1.87 -14.34
N PRO A 298 21.65 0.73 -13.91
CA PRO A 298 22.44 0.68 -12.69
C PRO A 298 23.60 1.68 -12.68
N GLY A 299 24.28 1.87 -13.82
CA GLY A 299 25.33 2.88 -13.97
C GLY A 299 24.80 4.31 -13.78
N LYS A 300 23.66 4.65 -14.39
CA LYS A 300 22.97 5.94 -14.21
C LYS A 300 22.53 6.14 -12.76
N ALA A 301 22.02 5.10 -12.09
CA ALA A 301 21.66 5.17 -10.67
C ALA A 301 22.89 5.46 -9.79
N LEU A 302 24.00 4.74 -10.01
CA LEU A 302 25.25 5.02 -9.29
C LEU A 302 25.75 6.44 -9.55
N GLN A 303 25.65 6.93 -10.79
CA GLN A 303 26.03 8.31 -11.12
C GLN A 303 25.13 9.31 -10.39
N ARG A 304 23.81 9.11 -10.39
CA ARG A 304 22.86 9.98 -9.67
C ARG A 304 23.15 10.00 -8.17
N PHE A 305 23.43 8.84 -7.59
CA PHE A 305 23.87 8.73 -6.19
C PHE A 305 25.10 9.59 -5.90
N LYS A 306 26.11 9.58 -6.79
CA LYS A 306 27.36 10.33 -6.61
C LYS A 306 27.16 11.85 -6.69
N VAL A 307 26.32 12.33 -7.61
CA VAL A 307 26.20 13.76 -7.93
C VAL A 307 24.98 14.45 -7.32
N ALA A 308 24.01 13.70 -6.78
CA ALA A 308 22.82 14.27 -6.16
C ALA A 308 23.18 15.29 -5.07
N SER A 309 22.58 16.47 -5.16
CA SER A 309 22.78 17.60 -4.24
C SER A 309 21.90 17.54 -2.99
N ASN A 310 20.92 16.63 -2.95
CA ASN A 310 19.98 16.46 -1.84
C ASN A 310 19.84 14.99 -1.45
N MET A 311 19.36 14.75 -0.22
CA MET A 311 19.23 13.41 0.34
C MET A 311 18.16 12.57 -0.37
N THR A 312 17.05 13.17 -0.83
CA THR A 312 15.97 12.43 -1.51
C THR A 312 16.47 11.75 -2.78
N ASP A 313 17.12 12.49 -3.68
CA ASP A 313 17.62 11.93 -4.93
C ASP A 313 18.76 10.93 -4.72
N ARG A 314 19.66 11.25 -3.76
CA ARG A 314 20.77 10.35 -3.42
C ARG A 314 20.24 9.02 -2.86
N PHE A 315 19.25 9.08 -1.97
CA PHE A 315 18.68 7.91 -1.33
C PHE A 315 17.77 7.12 -2.28
N ASN A 316 17.03 7.78 -3.19
CA ASN A 316 16.28 7.13 -4.26
C ASN A 316 17.22 6.32 -5.18
N ALA A 317 18.34 6.92 -5.58
CA ALA A 317 19.35 6.23 -6.39
C ALA A 317 20.00 5.04 -5.66
N LEU A 318 20.33 5.20 -4.37
CA LEU A 318 20.83 4.09 -3.56
C LEU A 318 19.78 2.97 -3.40
N THR A 319 18.52 3.34 -3.21
CA THR A 319 17.40 2.40 -3.09
C THR A 319 17.20 1.62 -4.39
N ALA A 320 17.31 2.27 -5.56
CA ALA A 320 17.22 1.60 -6.85
C ALA A 320 18.30 0.51 -7.02
N LEU A 321 19.54 0.77 -6.59
CA LEU A 321 20.63 -0.22 -6.62
C LEU A 321 20.38 -1.38 -5.66
N VAL A 322 20.05 -1.09 -4.40
CA VAL A 322 19.81 -2.12 -3.38
C VAL A 322 18.60 -2.99 -3.73
N ALA A 323 17.49 -2.35 -4.09
CA ALA A 323 16.24 -3.06 -4.31
C ALA A 323 16.20 -3.83 -5.63
N SER A 324 17.03 -3.48 -6.62
CA SER A 324 17.24 -4.30 -7.82
C SER A 324 18.23 -5.44 -7.61
N GLY A 325 19.05 -5.40 -6.54
CA GLY A 325 20.11 -6.40 -6.33
C GLY A 325 21.33 -6.16 -7.22
N SER A 326 21.55 -4.92 -7.64
CA SER A 326 22.70 -4.55 -8.47
C SER A 326 24.03 -4.80 -7.73
N GLU A 327 25.04 -5.28 -8.45
CA GLU A 327 26.42 -5.40 -7.94
C GLU A 327 27.00 -4.05 -7.49
N LEU A 328 26.47 -2.93 -8.01
CA LEU A 328 26.87 -1.58 -7.62
C LEU A 328 26.30 -1.15 -6.25
N ALA A 329 25.38 -1.93 -5.67
CA ALA A 329 24.78 -1.61 -4.37
C ALA A 329 25.80 -1.62 -3.22
N ALA A 330 26.64 -2.65 -3.13
CA ALA A 330 27.64 -2.79 -2.07
C ALA A 330 28.63 -1.60 -2.01
N PRO A 331 29.31 -1.21 -3.11
CA PRO A 331 30.19 -0.04 -3.08
C PRO A 331 29.43 1.28 -2.85
N ALA A 332 28.18 1.40 -3.33
CA ALA A 332 27.35 2.58 -3.05
C ALA A 332 26.96 2.69 -1.57
N LEU A 333 26.60 1.58 -0.92
CA LEU A 333 26.29 1.50 0.52
C LEU A 333 27.50 1.88 1.36
N ALA A 334 28.69 1.34 1.05
CA ALA A 334 29.93 1.68 1.75
C ALA A 334 30.26 3.17 1.60
N ARG A 335 30.07 3.73 0.40
CA ARG A 335 30.29 5.17 0.17
C ARG A 335 29.25 6.03 0.88
N PHE A 336 27.97 5.63 0.91
CA PHE A 336 26.93 6.38 1.62
C PHE A 336 27.24 6.46 3.11
N HIS A 337 27.61 5.33 3.70
CA HIS A 337 28.05 5.27 5.08
C HIS A 337 29.25 6.20 5.33
N ALA A 338 30.30 6.11 4.52
CA ALA A 338 31.49 6.96 4.69
C ALA A 338 31.19 8.47 4.64
N ILE A 339 30.20 8.89 3.84
CA ILE A 339 29.78 10.29 3.74
C ILE A 339 28.97 10.74 4.96
N PHE A 340 28.15 9.86 5.55
CA PHE A 340 27.14 10.22 6.54
C PHE A 340 27.31 9.52 7.90
N LYS A 341 28.44 8.87 8.17
CA LYS A 341 28.71 8.13 9.42
C LYS A 341 28.49 8.98 10.68
N ASP A 342 28.74 10.28 10.58
CA ASP A 342 28.61 11.23 11.69
C ASP A 342 27.18 11.80 11.82
N GLU A 343 26.23 11.37 10.98
CA GLU A 343 24.83 11.79 10.97
C GLU A 343 23.90 10.64 11.41
N PRO A 344 23.57 10.52 12.73
CA PRO A 344 22.92 9.32 13.25
C PRO A 344 21.62 8.97 12.53
N LEU A 345 20.73 9.93 12.26
CA LEU A 345 19.44 9.66 11.62
C LEU A 345 19.60 9.22 10.16
N VAL A 346 20.69 9.60 9.49
CA VAL A 346 20.99 9.16 8.13
C VAL A 346 21.50 7.72 8.16
N ILE A 347 22.29 7.35 9.16
CA ILE A 347 22.72 5.97 9.38
C ILE A 347 21.54 5.04 9.72
N ASP A 348 20.49 5.52 10.39
CA ASP A 348 19.24 4.76 10.53
C ASP A 348 18.61 4.41 9.18
N LYS A 349 18.57 5.36 8.23
CA LYS A 349 18.06 5.10 6.88
C LYS A 349 18.92 4.08 6.13
N TRP A 350 20.23 4.16 6.30
CA TRP A 350 21.18 3.22 5.70
C TRP A 350 21.01 1.79 6.22
N PHE A 351 20.81 1.62 7.53
CA PHE A 351 20.47 0.33 8.12
C PHE A 351 19.13 -0.21 7.63
N ALA A 352 18.09 0.64 7.66
CA ALA A 352 16.73 0.27 7.27
C ALA A 352 16.63 -0.15 5.80
N LEU A 353 17.35 0.53 4.91
CA LEU A 353 17.37 0.18 3.48
C LEU A 353 17.88 -1.25 3.25
N GLN A 354 18.91 -1.66 3.97
CA GLN A 354 19.50 -2.99 3.82
C GLN A 354 18.63 -4.07 4.48
N ALA A 355 18.10 -3.81 5.68
CA ALA A 355 17.23 -4.74 6.40
C ALA A 355 15.85 -4.92 5.74
N GLY A 356 15.37 -3.89 5.04
CA GLY A 356 14.11 -3.88 4.28
C GLY A 356 14.25 -4.23 2.79
N ALA A 357 15.42 -4.64 2.33
CA ALA A 357 15.63 -4.99 0.92
C ALA A 357 14.82 -6.25 0.53
N PRO A 358 14.31 -6.33 -0.72
CA PRO A 358 13.64 -7.55 -1.19
C PRO A 358 14.54 -8.77 -1.05
N ASP A 359 14.00 -9.83 -0.45
CA ASP A 359 14.75 -11.07 -0.20
C ASP A 359 15.02 -11.82 -1.51
N ARG A 360 16.24 -12.33 -1.64
CA ARG A 360 16.66 -13.15 -2.78
C ARG A 360 17.36 -14.38 -2.27
N GLY A 361 16.61 -15.48 -2.18
CA GLY A 361 17.15 -16.74 -1.70
C GLY A 361 17.63 -16.67 -0.25
N GLY A 362 16.99 -15.84 0.59
CA GLY A 362 17.29 -15.74 2.00
C GLY A 362 18.52 -14.90 2.36
N ASN A 363 19.00 -14.05 1.46
CA ASN A 363 20.23 -13.26 1.63
C ASN A 363 20.11 -12.12 2.66
N VAL A 364 18.90 -11.67 3.02
CA VAL A 364 18.71 -10.51 3.90
C VAL A 364 19.07 -10.82 5.36
N LEU A 365 18.68 -11.99 5.90
CA LEU A 365 18.98 -12.32 7.31
C LEU A 365 20.49 -12.37 7.62
N PRO A 366 21.35 -12.98 6.77
CA PRO A 366 22.80 -12.86 6.91
C PRO A 366 23.29 -11.41 6.92
N ALA A 367 22.77 -10.55 6.02
CA ALA A 367 23.13 -9.13 5.98
C ALA A 367 22.69 -8.41 7.26
N VAL A 368 21.48 -8.66 7.77
CA VAL A 368 20.99 -8.12 9.05
C VAL A 368 21.90 -8.51 10.21
N ARG A 369 22.35 -9.76 10.27
CA ARG A 369 23.30 -10.23 11.30
C ARG A 369 24.64 -9.50 11.21
N GLN A 370 25.14 -9.22 10.00
CA GLN A 370 26.35 -8.43 9.81
C GLN A 370 26.15 -6.96 10.23
N LEU A 371 25.00 -6.36 9.90
CA LEU A 371 24.67 -4.99 10.31
C LEU A 371 24.63 -4.84 11.83
N MET A 372 24.17 -5.86 12.55
CA MET A 372 24.21 -5.86 14.01
C MET A 372 25.63 -5.90 14.61
N GLN A 373 26.64 -6.28 13.82
CA GLN A 373 28.05 -6.25 14.22
C GLN A 373 28.74 -4.96 13.79
N HIS A 374 28.05 -4.07 13.09
CA HIS A 374 28.61 -2.82 12.60
C HIS A 374 28.94 -1.88 13.77
N PRO A 375 30.08 -1.12 13.75
CA PRO A 375 30.47 -0.23 14.85
C PRO A 375 29.41 0.81 15.23
N ASP A 376 28.63 1.29 14.26
CA ASP A 376 27.55 2.26 14.50
C ASP A 376 26.22 1.63 14.95
N PHE A 377 26.17 0.30 15.09
CA PHE A 377 25.02 -0.39 15.64
C PHE A 377 25.19 -0.58 17.15
N SER A 378 24.14 -0.24 17.90
CA SER A 378 24.04 -0.58 19.31
C SER A 378 22.60 -0.87 19.66
N LEU A 379 22.35 -2.06 20.21
CA LEU A 379 21.01 -2.47 20.61
C LEU A 379 20.42 -1.59 21.72
N LYS A 380 21.27 -0.91 22.50
CA LYS A 380 20.86 0.06 23.53
C LYS A 380 20.26 1.34 22.94
N ASN A 381 20.48 1.62 21.65
CA ASN A 381 19.86 2.73 20.96
C ASN A 381 18.55 2.26 20.30
N PRO A 382 17.37 2.73 20.75
CA PRO A 382 16.09 2.31 20.20
C PRO A 382 15.94 2.58 18.70
N ASN A 383 16.58 3.62 18.17
CA ASN A 383 16.52 3.92 16.74
C ASN A 383 17.35 2.91 15.94
N ARG A 384 18.52 2.49 16.42
CA ARG A 384 19.30 1.40 15.80
C ARG A 384 18.55 0.07 15.82
N ALA A 385 17.93 -0.25 16.95
CA ALA A 385 17.07 -1.43 17.05
C ALA A 385 15.94 -1.39 16.01
N ARG A 386 15.28 -0.24 15.83
CA ARG A 386 14.23 -0.06 14.82
C ARG A 386 14.76 -0.15 13.38
N SER A 387 15.87 0.52 13.09
CA SER A 387 16.42 0.56 11.73
C SER A 387 16.98 -0.78 11.25
N VAL A 388 17.41 -1.68 12.14
CA VAL A 388 17.85 -3.03 11.74
C VAL A 388 16.79 -4.09 12.02
N ILE A 389 16.41 -4.27 13.28
CA ILE A 389 15.62 -5.42 13.72
C ILE A 389 14.15 -5.27 13.33
N PHE A 390 13.54 -4.10 13.56
CA PHE A 390 12.13 -3.88 13.19
C PHE A 390 11.95 -3.83 11.68
N SER A 391 12.91 -3.24 10.96
CA SER A 391 12.88 -3.22 9.49
C SER A 391 12.88 -4.63 8.91
N TYR A 392 13.67 -5.55 9.48
CA TYR A 392 13.61 -6.97 9.11
C TYR A 392 12.31 -7.65 9.57
N CYS A 393 11.99 -7.63 10.87
CA CYS A 393 10.88 -8.43 11.43
C CYS A 393 9.48 -7.92 11.08
N SER A 394 9.31 -6.63 10.77
CA SER A 394 7.98 -6.01 10.61
C SER A 394 7.77 -5.36 9.25
N ALA A 395 8.83 -4.92 8.57
CA ALA A 395 8.74 -4.26 7.27
C ALA A 395 9.18 -5.14 6.09
N ASN A 396 9.67 -6.37 6.35
CA ASN A 396 10.16 -7.28 5.32
C ASN A 396 9.60 -8.70 5.49
N PRO A 397 8.28 -8.92 5.30
CA PRO A 397 7.67 -10.22 5.53
C PRO A 397 8.22 -11.33 4.62
N GLY A 398 8.58 -11.01 3.37
CA GLY A 398 9.30 -11.93 2.46
C GLY A 398 10.64 -12.43 3.03
N ALA A 399 11.45 -11.57 3.64
CA ALA A 399 12.70 -11.99 4.29
C ALA A 399 12.50 -12.63 5.67
N PHE A 400 11.52 -12.15 6.44
CA PHE A 400 11.31 -12.55 7.83
C PHE A 400 10.70 -13.94 7.94
N HIS A 401 9.65 -14.23 7.17
CA HIS A 401 8.92 -15.48 7.21
C HIS A 401 9.58 -16.57 6.35
N ARG A 402 10.78 -16.97 6.76
CA ARG A 402 11.57 -18.00 6.07
C ARG A 402 11.00 -19.39 6.31
N ALA A 403 11.09 -20.25 5.29
CA ALA A 403 10.67 -21.65 5.39
C ALA A 403 11.51 -22.47 6.38
N ASP A 404 12.75 -22.06 6.66
CA ASP A 404 13.66 -22.70 7.62
C ASP A 404 13.50 -22.20 9.08
N ALA A 405 12.48 -21.37 9.34
CA ALA A 405 12.20 -20.73 10.63
C ALA A 405 13.31 -19.82 11.19
N ALA A 406 14.42 -19.58 10.48
CA ALA A 406 15.56 -18.83 11.00
C ALA A 406 15.23 -17.37 11.34
N GLY A 407 14.24 -16.79 10.65
CA GLY A 407 13.71 -15.46 10.96
C GLY A 407 12.99 -15.42 12.31
N TYR A 408 12.20 -16.45 12.63
CA TYR A 408 11.50 -16.56 13.91
C TYR A 408 12.47 -16.81 15.07
N VAL A 409 13.49 -17.66 14.87
CA VAL A 409 14.57 -17.87 15.83
C VAL A 409 15.29 -16.54 16.12
N PHE A 410 15.64 -15.80 15.06
CA PHE A 410 16.24 -14.47 15.19
C PHE A 410 15.33 -13.52 15.99
N TRP A 411 14.02 -13.48 15.67
CA TRP A 411 13.07 -12.65 16.40
C TRP A 411 12.98 -13.02 17.89
N SER A 412 12.91 -14.31 18.25
CA SER A 412 12.87 -14.74 19.65
C SER A 412 14.10 -14.26 20.41
N ASP A 413 15.29 -14.46 19.83
CA ASP A 413 16.56 -14.04 20.43
C ASP A 413 16.56 -12.51 20.64
N ARG A 414 16.13 -11.73 19.64
CA ARG A 414 16.10 -10.27 19.71
C ARG A 414 15.07 -9.73 20.69
N VAL A 415 13.89 -10.34 20.79
CA VAL A 415 12.88 -9.95 21.79
C VAL A 415 13.40 -10.20 23.20
N ILE A 416 13.99 -11.37 23.45
CA ILE A 416 14.55 -11.75 24.75
C ILE A 416 15.70 -10.80 25.15
N GLU A 417 16.57 -10.46 24.21
CA GLU A 417 17.69 -9.56 24.42
C GLU A 417 17.25 -8.11 24.66
N LEU A 418 16.29 -7.62 23.86
CA LEU A 418 15.72 -6.28 24.04
C LEU A 418 14.93 -6.17 25.33
N ASP A 419 14.24 -7.23 25.78
CA ASP A 419 13.45 -7.20 27.01
C ASP A 419 14.31 -6.86 28.24
N ALA A 420 15.53 -7.40 28.29
CA ALA A 420 16.49 -7.11 29.35
C ALA A 420 17.02 -5.66 29.33
N ILE A 421 16.89 -4.95 28.19
CA ILE A 421 17.42 -3.59 28.00
C ILE A 421 16.29 -2.55 28.09
N ASN A 422 15.18 -2.81 27.40
CA ASN A 422 14.05 -1.92 27.23
C ASN A 422 12.76 -2.74 26.94
N PRO A 423 12.01 -3.13 28.00
CA PRO A 423 10.76 -3.89 27.90
C PRO A 423 9.73 -3.31 26.92
N GLN A 424 9.59 -1.98 26.86
CA GLN A 424 8.61 -1.33 25.99
C GLN A 424 8.97 -1.47 24.50
N VAL A 425 10.25 -1.38 24.17
CA VAL A 425 10.72 -1.62 22.79
C VAL A 425 10.58 -3.09 22.44
N ALA A 426 10.93 -4.00 23.36
CA ALA A 426 10.76 -5.44 23.17
C ALA A 426 9.29 -5.82 22.94
N ALA A 427 8.36 -5.26 23.71
CA ALA A 427 6.93 -5.50 23.56
C ALA A 427 6.39 -5.02 22.20
N ARG A 428 6.92 -3.90 21.67
CA ARG A 428 6.60 -3.44 20.31
C ARG A 428 7.14 -4.39 19.23
N LEU A 429 8.35 -4.92 19.40
CA LEU A 429 8.90 -5.93 18.50
C LEU A 429 8.10 -7.24 18.57
N ALA A 430 7.63 -7.61 19.76
CA ALA A 430 6.87 -8.83 19.97
C ALA A 430 5.56 -8.84 19.15
N ARG A 431 4.95 -7.66 18.94
CA ARG A 431 3.74 -7.51 18.12
C ARG A 431 3.94 -7.81 16.63
N ALA A 432 5.18 -7.96 16.15
CA ALA A 432 5.45 -8.42 14.78
C ALA A 432 4.80 -9.79 14.47
N LEU A 433 4.52 -10.59 15.50
CA LEU A 433 3.85 -11.88 15.36
C LEU A 433 2.40 -11.89 15.89
N ASP A 434 1.76 -10.74 16.14
CA ASP A 434 0.35 -10.68 16.62
C ASP A 434 -0.62 -11.45 15.71
N ARG A 435 -0.34 -11.49 14.39
CA ARG A 435 -1.19 -12.12 13.38
C ARG A 435 -0.73 -13.52 12.94
N TRP A 436 0.10 -14.20 13.75
CA TRP A 436 0.70 -15.49 13.38
C TRP A 436 -0.32 -16.57 12.98
N LYS A 437 -1.54 -16.54 13.52
CA LYS A 437 -2.62 -17.49 13.20
C LYS A 437 -3.09 -17.45 11.74
N LYS A 438 -2.99 -16.28 11.10
CA LYS A 438 -3.36 -16.15 9.68
C LYS A 438 -2.33 -16.82 8.78
N LEU A 439 -1.11 -17.05 9.24
CA LEU A 439 -0.07 -17.70 8.44
C LEU A 439 -0.52 -19.10 8.00
N ALA A 440 -0.07 -19.52 6.82
CA ALA A 440 -0.15 -20.90 6.36
C ALA A 440 0.85 -21.78 7.14
N GLU A 441 0.68 -23.09 7.07
CA GLU A 441 1.77 -24.01 7.46
C GLU A 441 2.89 -23.97 6.39
N PRO A 442 4.16 -24.16 6.78
CA PRO A 442 4.67 -24.43 8.13
C PRO A 442 4.92 -23.17 8.99
N TRP A 443 4.73 -21.97 8.44
CA TRP A 443 5.04 -20.69 9.10
C TRP A 443 4.24 -20.46 10.37
N ARG A 444 2.98 -20.88 10.39
CA ARG A 444 2.09 -20.77 11.56
C ARG A 444 2.67 -21.51 12.76
N THR A 445 3.02 -22.78 12.59
CA THR A 445 3.60 -23.60 13.67
C THR A 445 4.93 -23.01 14.13
N ALA A 446 5.84 -22.67 13.20
CA ALA A 446 7.14 -22.09 13.55
C ALA A 446 7.03 -20.75 14.29
N ALA A 447 6.10 -19.88 13.89
CA ALA A 447 5.82 -18.63 14.59
C ALA A 447 5.28 -18.88 16.00
N ARG A 448 4.34 -19.83 16.18
CA ARG A 448 3.81 -20.22 17.49
C ARG A 448 4.92 -20.71 18.43
N GLU A 449 5.82 -21.56 17.93
CA GLU A 449 6.95 -22.08 18.71
C GLU A 449 7.91 -20.96 19.14
N ALA A 450 8.17 -20.00 18.25
CA ALA A 450 8.99 -18.84 18.58
C ALA A 450 8.36 -17.96 19.66
N ILE A 451 7.04 -17.72 19.61
CA ILE A 451 6.30 -16.99 20.65
C ILE A 451 6.36 -17.78 21.98
N ALA A 452 6.13 -19.09 21.93
CA ALA A 452 6.19 -19.97 23.11
C ALA A 452 7.58 -19.95 23.76
N ARG A 453 8.65 -19.94 22.95
CA ARG A 453 10.03 -19.81 23.45
C ARG A 453 10.25 -18.51 24.21
N VAL A 454 9.72 -17.39 23.72
CA VAL A 454 9.81 -16.10 24.44
C VAL A 454 9.00 -16.17 25.73
N ALA A 455 7.77 -16.67 25.68
CA ALA A 455 6.87 -16.78 26.83
C ALA A 455 7.44 -17.68 27.96
N ALA A 456 8.23 -18.70 27.60
CA ALA A 456 8.88 -19.61 28.53
C ALA A 456 10.04 -18.98 29.32
N LYS A 457 10.49 -17.76 28.97
CA LYS A 457 11.55 -17.07 29.71
C LYS A 457 11.06 -16.71 31.14
N PRO A 458 11.72 -17.21 32.21
CA PRO A 458 11.26 -17.01 33.58
C PRO A 458 11.22 -15.54 34.01
N ASP A 459 12.25 -14.78 33.65
CA ASP A 459 12.49 -13.38 34.01
C ASP A 459 11.96 -12.39 32.96
N LEU A 460 11.04 -12.80 32.10
CA LEU A 460 10.41 -11.94 31.08
C LEU A 460 9.61 -10.81 31.75
N SER A 461 9.79 -9.58 31.28
CA SER A 461 9.04 -8.42 31.76
C SER A 461 7.53 -8.57 31.57
N ASN A 462 6.75 -7.82 32.36
CA ASN A 462 5.29 -7.81 32.24
C ASN A 462 4.83 -7.29 30.86
N ASP A 463 5.50 -6.26 30.32
CA ASP A 463 5.19 -5.68 29.01
C ASP A 463 5.24 -6.73 27.89
N VAL A 464 6.30 -7.54 27.83
CA VAL A 464 6.43 -8.58 26.80
C VAL A 464 5.54 -9.78 27.12
N ARG A 465 5.46 -10.18 28.40
CA ARG A 465 4.64 -11.30 28.86
C ARG A 465 3.17 -11.13 28.50
N GLU A 466 2.61 -9.93 28.65
CA GLU A 466 1.24 -9.63 28.26
C GLU A 466 1.01 -9.88 26.76
N VAL A 467 1.91 -9.36 25.91
CA VAL A 467 1.79 -9.47 24.44
C VAL A 467 1.85 -10.93 24.00
N VAL A 468 2.87 -11.69 24.44
CA VAL A 468 3.05 -13.08 23.99
C VAL A 468 2.01 -14.03 24.58
N THR A 469 1.54 -13.78 25.81
CA THR A 469 0.49 -14.61 26.42
C THR A 469 -0.85 -14.39 25.73
N ARG A 470 -1.21 -13.13 25.43
CA ARG A 470 -2.42 -12.82 24.65
C ARG A 470 -2.36 -13.49 23.27
N ALA A 471 -1.24 -13.37 22.57
CA ALA A 471 -1.06 -13.97 21.25
C ALA A 471 -1.19 -15.51 21.23
N LEU A 472 -0.87 -16.20 22.35
CA LEU A 472 -1.02 -17.66 22.48
C LEU A 472 -2.39 -18.11 22.98
N ALA A 473 -3.13 -17.23 23.67
CA ALA A 473 -4.42 -17.54 24.29
C ALA A 473 -5.60 -17.35 23.32
N ASP A 474 -5.50 -16.37 22.42
CA ASP A 474 -6.35 -16.30 21.23
C ASP A 474 -6.20 -17.58 20.43
#